data_AF-A0A2K3K9Q9-F1
#
_entry.id   AF-A0A2K3K9Q9-F1
#
_cell.length_a   1.000
_cell.length_b   1.000
_cell.length_c   1.000
_cell.angle_alpha   90.00
_cell.angle_beta   90.00
_cell.angle_gamma   90.00
#
_symmetry.space_group_name_H-M   'P 1'
#
loop_
_entity.id
_entity.type
_entity.pdbx_description
1 polymer ?
#
loop_
_entity_poly.entity_id
_entity_poly.type
_entity_poly.pdbx_seq_one_letter_code
_entity_poly.pdbx_strand_id
1 'polypeptide(L)'
;MTDQESPVSTEASGIGEVKEWLAKTFEVAGKPVPEFEYTPRSVSHLHHLSTLSKSKDEAARLVARDYRLKASEYRSQAARIREILENVGLAQESLPSNVVASAQVLANVANLLNIRDTELSSFLVAMGDISLRKTGVEEKRAKVHKESKFLLDYTRKAIARLT
;
A
#
# COMPACT_ATOMS: atom_id res chain seq x y z
N MET A 1 -0.43 -24.00 56.56
CA MET A 1 -0.85 -22.64 56.17
C MET A 1 -0.31 -22.42 54.78
N THR A 2 -1.13 -22.74 53.79
CA THR A 2 -0.78 -22.75 52.38
C THR A 2 -1.27 -21.44 51.78
N ASP A 3 -0.35 -20.66 51.25
CA ASP A 3 -0.61 -19.43 50.50
C ASP A 3 -1.48 -19.74 49.28
N GLN A 4 -2.64 -19.08 49.20
CA GLN A 4 -3.52 -19.13 48.04
C GLN A 4 -4.12 -17.74 47.80
N GLU A 5 -3.30 -16.85 47.25
CA GLU A 5 -3.63 -15.52 46.70
C GLU A 5 -2.59 -15.32 45.57
N SER A 6 -2.85 -15.09 44.28
CA SER A 6 -4.03 -14.68 43.52
C SER A 6 -3.81 -14.97 42.02
N PRO A 7 -4.71 -15.67 41.31
CA PRO A 7 -4.83 -15.60 39.85
C PRO A 7 -5.87 -14.56 39.37
N VAL A 8 -6.75 -14.11 40.26
CA VAL A 8 -7.93 -13.28 39.92
C VAL A 8 -7.57 -11.82 39.56
N SER A 9 -6.50 -11.28 40.14
CA SER A 9 -6.08 -9.89 39.94
C SER A 9 -5.51 -9.62 38.54
N THR A 10 -4.81 -10.59 37.94
CA THR A 10 -4.28 -10.46 36.57
C THR A 10 -5.39 -10.59 35.52
N GLU A 11 -6.39 -11.46 35.75
CA GLU A 11 -7.54 -11.63 34.87
C GLU A 11 -8.47 -10.41 34.89
N ALA A 12 -8.70 -9.81 36.06
CA ALA A 12 -9.49 -8.59 36.20
C ALA A 12 -8.85 -7.38 35.48
N SER A 13 -7.51 -7.27 35.52
CA SER A 13 -6.77 -6.22 34.80
C SER A 13 -6.91 -6.36 33.28
N GLY A 14 -6.77 -7.58 32.75
CA GLY A 14 -6.90 -7.84 31.31
C GLY A 14 -8.31 -7.59 30.77
N ILE A 15 -9.35 -7.85 31.57
CA ILE A 15 -10.74 -7.54 31.19
C ILE A 15 -10.95 -6.03 31.10
N GLY A 16 -10.38 -5.24 32.02
CA GLY A 16 -10.49 -3.77 32.01
C GLY A 16 -9.88 -3.16 30.75
N GLU A 17 -8.66 -3.57 30.40
CA GLU A 17 -7.95 -3.08 29.21
C GLU A 17 -8.68 -3.41 27.90
N VAL A 18 -9.26 -4.62 27.81
CA VAL A 18 -10.05 -5.04 26.66
C VAL A 18 -11.34 -4.22 26.54
N LYS A 19 -12.03 -3.95 27.65
CA LYS A 19 -13.26 -3.13 27.66
C LYS A 19 -12.99 -1.71 27.20
N GLU A 20 -11.93 -1.07 27.70
CA GLU A 20 -11.54 0.28 27.29
C GLU A 20 -11.16 0.33 25.81
N TRP A 21 -10.36 -0.64 25.35
CA TRP A 21 -9.97 -0.72 23.94
C TRP A 21 -11.19 -0.89 23.02
N LEU A 22 -12.12 -1.78 23.37
CA LEU A 22 -13.36 -1.98 22.60
C LEU A 22 -14.23 -0.73 22.58
N ALA A 23 -14.43 -0.08 23.74
CA ALA A 23 -15.21 1.15 23.83
C ALA A 23 -14.66 2.22 22.87
N LYS A 24 -13.35 2.48 22.92
CA LYS A 24 -12.68 3.44 22.05
C LYS A 24 -12.80 3.07 20.56
N THR A 25 -12.57 1.81 20.21
CA THR A 25 -12.62 1.36 18.81
C THR A 25 -14.03 1.47 18.23
N PHE A 26 -15.05 1.11 19.00
CA PHE A 26 -16.45 1.18 18.57
C PHE A 26 -17.00 2.62 18.57
N GLU A 27 -16.55 3.47 19.50
CA GLU A 27 -16.85 4.90 19.51
C GLU A 27 -16.38 5.58 18.23
N VAL A 28 -15.14 5.32 17.78
CA VAL A 28 -14.62 5.84 16.50
C VAL A 28 -15.47 5.40 15.31
N ALA A 29 -16.06 4.21 15.38
CA ALA A 29 -16.96 3.70 14.35
C ALA A 29 -18.42 4.18 14.49
N GLY A 30 -18.73 4.98 15.53
CA GLY A 30 -20.08 5.44 15.85
C GLY A 30 -21.04 4.31 16.21
N LYS A 31 -20.53 3.18 16.74
CA LYS A 31 -21.31 1.99 17.08
C LYS A 31 -21.19 1.67 18.56
N PRO A 32 -22.20 1.04 19.18
CA PRO A 32 -22.06 0.49 20.53
C PRO A 32 -21.21 -0.79 20.49
N VAL A 33 -20.54 -1.09 21.61
CA VAL A 33 -19.85 -2.38 21.79
C VAL A 33 -20.91 -3.48 21.90
N PRO A 34 -20.87 -4.55 21.09
CA PRO A 34 -21.79 -5.67 21.20
C PRO A 34 -21.70 -6.35 22.57
N GLU A 35 -22.81 -6.86 23.08
CA GLU A 35 -22.80 -7.67 24.29
C GLU A 35 -22.23 -9.06 24.01
N PHE A 36 -21.28 -9.50 24.84
CA PHE A 36 -20.71 -10.83 24.82
C PHE A 36 -20.18 -11.21 26.21
N GLU A 37 -19.96 -12.50 26.43
CA GLU A 37 -19.43 -13.01 27.68
C GLU A 37 -17.91 -12.89 27.74
N TYR A 38 -17.40 -12.26 28.81
CA TYR A 38 -15.97 -12.13 29.08
C TYR A 38 -15.41 -13.42 29.69
N THR A 39 -15.28 -14.46 28.86
CA THR A 39 -14.59 -15.70 29.24
C THR A 39 -13.06 -15.51 29.17
N PRO A 40 -12.25 -16.24 29.96
CA PRO A 40 -10.79 -16.13 29.90
C PRO A 40 -10.20 -16.31 28.49
N ARG A 41 -10.78 -17.23 27.70
CA ARG A 41 -10.41 -17.43 26.29
C ARG A 41 -10.72 -16.21 25.42
N SER A 42 -11.91 -15.62 25.57
CA SER A 42 -12.30 -14.43 24.80
C SER A 42 -11.43 -13.22 25.14
N VAL A 43 -11.13 -13.01 26.43
CA VAL A 43 -10.29 -11.90 26.91
C VAL A 43 -8.87 -12.05 26.39
N SER A 44 -8.29 -13.25 26.43
CA SER A 44 -6.95 -13.52 25.88
C SER A 44 -6.88 -13.23 24.37
N HIS A 45 -7.86 -13.70 23.60
CA HIS A 45 -7.93 -13.40 22.16
C HIS A 45 -8.08 -11.90 21.88
N LEU A 46 -8.98 -11.22 22.59
CA LEU A 46 -9.22 -9.78 22.42
C LEU A 46 -8.02 -8.94 22.85
N HIS A 47 -7.32 -9.33 23.91
CA HIS A 47 -6.08 -8.68 24.33
C HIS A 47 -4.97 -8.83 23.28
N HIS A 48 -4.84 -10.03 22.68
CA HIS A 48 -3.92 -10.24 21.56
C HIS A 48 -4.27 -9.36 20.35
N LEU A 49 -5.55 -9.29 19.98
CA LEU A 49 -6.03 -8.41 18.91
C LEU A 49 -5.77 -6.93 19.21
N SER A 50 -6.00 -6.50 20.45
CA SER A 50 -5.72 -5.13 20.90
C SER A 50 -4.24 -4.79 20.75
N THR A 51 -3.36 -5.69 21.17
CA THR A 51 -1.90 -5.51 21.05
C THR A 51 -1.47 -5.41 19.59
N LEU A 52 -1.99 -6.30 18.74
CA LEU A 52 -1.72 -6.28 17.31
C LEU A 52 -2.25 -5.00 16.65
N SER A 53 -3.47 -4.58 16.98
CA SER A 53 -4.06 -3.32 16.48
C SER A 53 -3.19 -2.13 16.85
N LYS A 54 -2.84 -1.98 18.13
CA LYS A 54 -1.98 -0.88 18.62
C LYS A 54 -0.65 -0.84 17.88
N SER A 55 -0.01 -2.00 17.66
CA SER A 55 1.24 -2.08 16.90
C SER A 55 1.08 -1.66 15.44
N LYS A 56 0.00 -2.10 14.77
CA LYS A 56 -0.29 -1.74 13.38
C LYS A 56 -0.65 -0.27 13.24
N ASP A 57 -1.44 0.27 14.16
CA ASP A 57 -1.83 1.68 14.20
C ASP A 57 -0.60 2.57 14.38
N GLU A 58 0.31 2.19 15.28
CA GLU A 58 1.57 2.91 15.47
C GLU A 58 2.46 2.85 14.21
N ALA A 59 2.61 1.69 13.59
CA ALA A 59 3.37 1.55 12.35
C ALA A 59 2.76 2.42 11.22
N ALA A 60 1.44 2.38 11.06
CA ALA A 60 0.74 3.21 10.08
C ALA A 60 0.92 4.71 10.37
N ARG A 61 0.85 5.11 11.65
CA ARG A 61 1.07 6.49 12.09
C ARG A 61 2.48 6.98 11.77
N LEU A 62 3.50 6.15 12.00
CA LEU A 62 4.89 6.48 11.67
C LEU A 62 5.08 6.68 10.16
N VAL A 63 4.55 5.77 9.34
CA VAL A 63 4.60 5.86 7.87
C VAL A 63 3.86 7.11 7.37
N ALA A 64 2.67 7.39 7.91
CA ALA A 64 1.92 8.59 7.55
C ALA A 64 2.67 9.88 7.92
N ARG A 65 3.36 9.91 9.07
CA ARG A 65 4.19 11.05 9.48
C ARG A 65 5.39 11.23 8.55
N ASP A 66 6.07 10.15 8.21
CA ASP A 66 7.21 10.16 7.28
C ASP A 66 6.79 10.72 5.91
N TYR A 67 5.69 10.22 5.34
CA TYR A 67 5.18 10.74 4.07
C TYR A 67 4.78 12.21 4.13
N ARG A 68 4.23 12.69 5.26
CA ARG A 68 3.91 14.12 5.43
C ARG A 68 5.17 14.98 5.44
N LEU A 69 6.21 14.55 6.15
CA LEU A 69 7.51 15.24 6.17
C LEU A 69 8.11 15.28 4.77
N LYS A 70 8.20 14.12 4.11
CA LYS A 70 8.71 14.01 2.75
C LYS A 70 7.94 14.88 1.75
N ALA A 71 6.61 14.93 1.88
CA ALA A 71 5.78 15.81 1.06
C ALA A 71 6.06 17.29 1.33
N SER A 72 6.35 17.69 2.58
CA SER A 72 6.75 19.06 2.90
C SER A 72 8.10 19.42 2.28
N GLU A 73 9.07 18.50 2.33
CA GLU A 73 10.39 18.68 1.71
C GLU A 73 10.28 18.82 0.20
N TYR A 74 9.50 17.97 -0.47
CA TYR A 74 9.27 18.09 -1.92
C TYR A 74 8.62 19.42 -2.31
N ARG A 75 7.68 19.93 -1.50
CA ARG A 75 7.07 21.26 -1.75
C ARG A 75 8.09 22.38 -1.62
N SER A 76 8.90 22.35 -0.56
CA SER A 76 9.97 23.34 -0.36
C SER A 76 11.01 23.30 -1.49
N GLN A 77 11.40 22.10 -1.93
CA GLN A 77 12.33 21.95 -3.04
C GLN A 77 11.73 22.43 -4.37
N ALA A 78 10.46 22.14 -4.63
CA ALA A 78 9.76 22.64 -5.82
C ALA A 78 9.70 24.18 -5.82
N ALA A 79 9.40 24.80 -4.68
CA ALA A 79 9.41 26.25 -4.54
C ALA A 79 10.80 26.86 -4.82
N ARG A 80 11.86 26.24 -4.26
CA ARG A 80 13.25 26.65 -4.51
C ARG A 80 13.63 26.53 -5.98
N ILE A 81 13.28 25.43 -6.65
CA ILE A 81 13.58 25.24 -8.08
C ILE A 81 12.85 26.30 -8.91
N ARG A 82 11.59 26.57 -8.60
CA ARG A 82 10.80 27.61 -9.28
C ARG A 82 11.46 28.98 -9.15
N GLU A 83 11.88 29.37 -7.95
CA GLU A 83 12.58 30.64 -7.71
C GLU A 83 13.90 30.74 -8.51
N ILE A 84 14.68 29.66 -8.56
CA ILE A 84 15.91 29.61 -9.38
C ILE A 84 15.58 29.83 -10.86
N LEU A 85 14.56 29.14 -11.38
CA LEU A 85 14.13 29.27 -12.78
C LEU A 85 13.64 30.69 -13.09
N GLU A 86 12.87 31.30 -12.20
CA GLU A 86 12.44 32.70 -12.31
C GLU A 86 13.64 33.64 -12.41
N ASN A 87 14.64 33.48 -11.54
CA ASN A 87 15.84 34.32 -11.52
C ASN A 87 16.71 34.23 -12.78
N VAL A 88 16.68 33.10 -13.50
CA VAL A 88 17.41 32.92 -14.77
C VAL A 88 16.53 33.17 -16.01
N GLY A 89 15.31 33.69 -15.84
CA GLY A 89 14.39 34.00 -16.94
C GLY A 89 13.72 32.77 -17.57
N LEU A 90 13.75 31.62 -16.90
CA LEU A 90 13.11 30.36 -17.31
C LEU A 90 11.82 30.09 -16.52
N ALA A 91 11.16 31.14 -16.03
CA ALA A 91 9.86 31.03 -15.39
C ALA A 91 8.86 30.37 -16.35
N GLN A 92 8.00 29.47 -15.85
CA GLN A 92 7.09 28.68 -16.68
C GLN A 92 6.16 29.56 -17.52
N GLU A 93 5.68 30.66 -16.93
CA GLU A 93 4.83 31.68 -17.54
C GLU A 93 5.52 32.48 -18.65
N SER A 94 6.85 32.51 -18.64
CA SER A 94 7.66 33.20 -19.65
C SER A 94 8.01 32.29 -20.84
N LEU A 95 7.74 30.98 -20.72
CA LEU A 95 8.07 30.00 -21.76
C LEU A 95 6.96 29.87 -22.81
N PRO A 96 7.30 29.65 -24.09
CA PRO A 96 6.33 29.29 -25.11
C PRO A 96 5.56 28.01 -24.74
N SER A 97 4.26 27.96 -25.06
CA SER A 97 3.37 26.85 -24.68
C SER A 97 3.82 25.48 -25.21
N ASN A 98 4.45 25.44 -26.39
CA ASN A 98 5.01 24.21 -26.97
C ASN A 98 6.21 23.67 -26.16
N VAL A 99 7.01 24.55 -25.55
CA VAL A 99 8.15 24.17 -24.70
C VAL A 99 7.63 23.58 -23.39
N VAL A 100 6.65 24.23 -22.76
CA VAL A 100 5.99 23.74 -21.55
C VAL A 100 5.34 22.37 -21.78
N ALA A 101 4.59 22.22 -22.88
CA ALA A 101 3.97 20.95 -23.24
C ALA A 101 5.00 19.83 -23.45
N SER A 102 6.11 20.12 -24.15
CA SER A 102 7.18 19.15 -24.39
C SER A 102 7.87 18.72 -23.10
N ALA A 103 8.20 19.67 -22.21
CA ALA A 103 8.78 19.38 -20.89
C ALA A 103 7.83 18.53 -20.02
N GLN A 104 6.53 18.81 -20.06
CA GLN A 104 5.52 18.02 -19.34
C GLN A 104 5.44 16.58 -19.87
N VAL A 105 5.51 16.38 -21.20
CA VAL A 105 5.56 15.04 -21.78
C VAL A 105 6.80 14.29 -21.32
N LEU A 106 7.98 14.92 -21.35
CA LEU A 106 9.23 14.31 -20.88
C LEU A 106 9.13 13.90 -19.40
N ALA A 107 8.63 14.78 -18.53
CA ALA A 107 8.43 14.49 -17.11
C ALA A 107 7.43 13.34 -16.89
N ASN A 108 6.33 13.31 -17.65
CA ASN A 108 5.33 12.24 -17.55
C ASN A 108 5.89 10.89 -18.00
N VAL A 109 6.64 10.85 -19.10
CA VAL A 109 7.27 9.61 -19.58
C VAL A 109 8.35 9.16 -18.60
N ALA A 110 9.15 10.08 -18.03
CA ALA A 110 10.14 9.75 -17.01
C ALA A 110 9.49 9.11 -15.77
N ASN A 111 8.39 9.69 -15.28
CA ASN A 111 7.61 9.12 -14.18
C ASN A 111 7.00 7.76 -14.53
N LEU A 112 6.47 7.59 -15.74
CA LEU A 112 5.91 6.30 -16.20
C LEU A 112 6.97 5.20 -16.27
N LEU A 113 8.17 5.54 -16.74
CA LEU A 113 9.32 4.64 -16.83
C LEU A 113 10.05 4.49 -15.49
N ASN A 114 9.64 5.24 -14.46
CA ASN A 114 10.27 5.28 -13.14
C ASN A 114 11.78 5.60 -13.19
N ILE A 115 12.16 6.56 -14.02
CA ILE A 115 13.53 7.10 -14.12
C ILE A 115 13.62 8.46 -13.42
N ARG A 116 14.81 8.82 -12.93
CA ARG A 116 15.03 10.01 -12.07
C ARG A 116 15.54 11.23 -12.82
N ASP A 117 16.05 11.03 -14.02
CA ASP A 117 16.59 12.06 -14.90
C ASP A 117 15.83 12.07 -16.23
N THR A 118 16.15 13.05 -17.06
CA THR A 118 15.58 13.19 -18.41
C THR A 118 16.64 12.97 -19.49
N GLU A 119 17.68 12.17 -19.19
CA GLU A 119 18.70 11.82 -20.17
C GLU A 119 18.18 10.78 -21.17
N LEU A 120 18.54 10.96 -22.44
CA LEU A 120 18.12 10.05 -23.51
C LEU A 120 18.57 8.60 -23.26
N SER A 121 19.78 8.41 -22.73
CA SER A 121 20.32 7.11 -22.31
C SER A 121 19.39 6.39 -21.34
N SER A 122 18.96 7.08 -20.28
CA SER A 122 18.03 6.56 -19.26
C SER A 122 16.68 6.17 -19.86
N PHE A 123 16.13 6.99 -20.76
CA PHE A 123 14.91 6.65 -21.49
C PHE A 123 15.07 5.38 -22.33
N LEU A 124 16.16 5.28 -23.10
CA LEU A 124 16.40 4.13 -23.98
C LEU A 124 16.55 2.83 -23.20
N VAL A 125 17.28 2.85 -22.09
CA VAL A 125 17.45 1.67 -21.21
C VAL A 125 16.10 1.25 -20.63
N ALA A 126 15.34 2.18 -20.03
CA ALA A 126 14.07 1.86 -19.40
C ALA A 126 13.01 1.36 -20.42
N MET A 127 12.97 1.93 -21.62
CA MET A 127 12.11 1.43 -22.70
C MET A 127 12.52 0.03 -23.17
N GLY A 128 13.82 -0.24 -23.25
CA GLY A 128 14.36 -1.56 -23.58
C GLY A 128 13.91 -2.62 -22.55
N ASP A 129 14.09 -2.32 -21.26
CA ASP A 129 13.69 -3.21 -20.17
C ASP A 129 12.18 -3.50 -20.17
N ILE A 130 11.35 -2.47 -20.38
CA ILE A 130 9.89 -2.64 -20.48
C ILE A 130 9.52 -3.47 -21.71
N SER A 131 10.19 -3.25 -22.85
CA SER A 131 9.92 -4.00 -24.08
C SER A 131 10.24 -5.49 -23.90
N LEU A 132 11.37 -5.82 -23.29
CA LEU A 132 11.73 -7.20 -22.96
C LEU A 132 10.73 -7.85 -21.99
N ARG A 133 10.34 -7.11 -20.93
CA ARG A 133 9.31 -7.57 -19.99
C ARG A 133 7.97 -7.82 -20.68
N LYS A 134 7.55 -6.94 -21.59
CA LYS A 134 6.31 -7.08 -22.35
C LYS A 134 6.32 -8.37 -23.16
N THR A 135 7.40 -8.62 -23.93
CA THR A 135 7.55 -9.86 -24.71
C THR A 135 7.46 -11.10 -23.81
N GLY A 136 8.16 -11.11 -22.67
CA GLY A 136 8.09 -12.24 -21.73
C GLY A 136 6.69 -12.46 -21.12
N VAL A 137 5.90 -11.40 -20.92
CA VAL A 137 4.50 -11.52 -20.47
C VAL A 137 3.60 -12.05 -21.59
N GLU A 138 3.78 -11.58 -22.82
CA GLU A 138 3.03 -12.04 -23.99
C GLU A 138 3.26 -13.54 -24.27
N GLU A 139 4.51 -14.00 -24.17
CA GLU A 139 4.86 -15.42 -24.28
C GLU A 139 4.17 -16.28 -23.21
N LYS A 140 4.23 -15.84 -21.94
CA LYS A 140 3.54 -16.52 -20.83
C LYS A 140 2.04 -16.58 -21.07
N ARG A 141 1.44 -15.47 -21.54
CA ARG A 141 0.02 -15.40 -21.87
C ARG A 141 -0.35 -16.38 -22.98
N ALA A 142 0.45 -16.46 -24.04
CA ALA A 142 0.25 -17.39 -25.14
C ALA A 142 0.32 -18.85 -24.67
N LYS A 143 1.30 -19.18 -23.81
CA LYS A 143 1.44 -20.51 -23.20
C LYS A 143 0.22 -20.90 -22.37
N VAL A 144 -0.18 -20.04 -21.42
CA VAL A 144 -1.36 -20.27 -20.57
C VAL A 144 -2.63 -20.44 -21.40
N HIS A 145 -2.79 -19.64 -22.46
CA HIS A 145 -3.94 -19.76 -23.34
C HIS A 145 -3.97 -21.11 -24.08
N LYS A 146 -2.81 -21.61 -24.52
CA LYS A 146 -2.69 -22.94 -25.15
C LYS A 146 -3.01 -24.07 -24.17
N GLU A 147 -2.47 -24.02 -22.95
CA GLU A 147 -2.74 -24.99 -21.89
C GLU A 147 -4.22 -25.01 -21.50
N SER A 148 -4.84 -23.84 -21.36
CA SER A 148 -6.27 -23.70 -21.08
C SER A 148 -7.14 -24.37 -22.15
N LYS A 149 -6.85 -24.16 -23.44
CA LYS A 149 -7.56 -24.85 -24.54
C LYS A 149 -7.40 -26.36 -24.46
N PHE A 150 -6.17 -26.84 -24.25
CA PHE A 150 -5.90 -28.27 -24.13
C PHE A 150 -6.69 -28.90 -22.98
N LEU A 151 -6.72 -28.25 -21.82
CA LEU A 151 -7.43 -28.75 -20.64
C LEU A 151 -8.95 -28.75 -20.86
N LEU A 152 -9.50 -27.72 -21.48
CA LEU A 152 -10.93 -27.66 -21.83
C LEU A 152 -11.34 -28.76 -22.81
N ASP A 153 -10.51 -29.03 -23.83
CA ASP A 153 -10.75 -30.12 -24.78
C ASP A 153 -10.69 -31.48 -24.11
N TYR A 154 -9.73 -31.68 -23.19
CA TYR A 154 -9.63 -32.90 -22.40
C TYR A 154 -10.88 -33.10 -21.53
N THR A 155 -11.33 -32.07 -20.82
CA THR A 155 -12.54 -32.10 -20.00
C THR A 155 -13.78 -32.38 -20.85
N ARG A 156 -13.92 -31.74 -22.03
CA ARG A 156 -15.04 -31.99 -22.96
C ARG A 156 -15.07 -33.45 -23.42
N LYS A 157 -13.91 -34.01 -23.78
CA LYS A 157 -13.78 -35.43 -24.18
C LYS A 157 -14.10 -36.38 -23.03
N ALA A 158 -13.69 -36.06 -21.81
CA ALA A 158 -13.99 -36.87 -20.62
C ALA A 158 -15.51 -36.88 -20.32
N ILE A 159 -16.18 -35.72 -20.38
CA ILE A 159 -17.64 -35.61 -20.21
C ILE A 159 -18.37 -36.43 -21.28
N ALA A 160 -17.97 -36.32 -22.55
CA ALA A 160 -18.57 -37.06 -23.65
C ALA A 160 -18.40 -38.60 -23.54
N ARG A 161 -17.49 -39.09 -22.70
CA ARG A 161 -17.34 -40.53 -22.40
C ARG A 161 -18.20 -41.00 -21.23
N LEU A 162 -18.71 -40.07 -20.43
CA LEU A 162 -19.56 -40.33 -19.26
C LEU A 162 -21.06 -40.20 -19.56
N THR A 163 -21.40 -39.74 -20.76
CA THR A 163 -22.78 -39.57 -21.26
C THR A 163 -22.99 -40.48 -22.45
#